data_AF-A0A931SFZ6-F1
#
_entry.id   AF-A0A931SFZ6-F1
#
_cell.length_a   1.000
_cell.length_b   1.000
_cell.length_c   1.000
_cell.angle_alpha   90.00
_cell.angle_beta   90.00
_cell.angle_gamma   90.00
#
_symmetry.space_group_name_H-M   'P 1'
#
loop_
_entity.id
_entity.type
_entity.pdbx_description
1 polymer ?
#
loop_
_entity_poly.entity_id
_entity_poly.type
_entity_poly.pdbx_seq_one_letter_code
_entity_poly.pdbx_strand_id
1 'polypeptide(L)'
;MPAGQRAKDQTLTPPATKAAAISALLVAADQLTKSLVTAAFLPGESVWIARPLLHLTYVQNTGAAFGLLKGQQLLFLVMSAVVIGWIARELLIHHAMAARVLWGCALILGGA
;
A
#
# COMPACT_ATOMS: atom_id res chain seq x y z
N MET A 1 -22.93 -17.52 -37.30
CA MET A 1 -22.78 -17.69 -35.84
C MET A 1 -22.33 -19.11 -35.57
N PRO A 2 -21.27 -19.30 -34.76
CA PRO A 2 -21.44 -20.19 -33.61
C PRO A 2 -20.83 -19.65 -32.32
N ALA A 3 -21.55 -19.97 -31.24
CA ALA A 3 -21.28 -19.71 -29.84
C ALA A 3 -20.06 -20.49 -29.32
N GLY A 4 -18.85 -20.00 -29.62
CA GLY A 4 -17.59 -20.63 -29.17
C GLY A 4 -16.75 -19.80 -28.20
N GLN A 5 -17.06 -18.50 -28.01
CA GLN A 5 -16.21 -17.58 -27.23
C GLN A 5 -16.72 -17.26 -25.82
N ARG A 6 -17.90 -17.77 -25.43
CA ARG A 6 -18.47 -17.58 -24.08
C ARG A 6 -17.96 -18.56 -23.02
N ALA A 7 -17.09 -19.51 -23.37
CA ALA A 7 -16.55 -20.51 -22.43
C ALA A 7 -15.18 -20.14 -21.85
N LYS A 8 -14.68 -18.92 -22.12
CA LYS A 8 -13.66 -18.27 -21.30
C LYS A 8 -14.32 -17.24 -20.39
N ASP A 9 -15.35 -17.68 -19.67
CA ASP A 9 -15.66 -17.09 -18.36
C ASP A 9 -14.46 -17.41 -17.48
N GLN A 10 -13.42 -16.58 -17.66
CA GLN A 10 -12.41 -16.31 -16.67
C GLN A 10 -13.16 -16.20 -15.36
N THR A 11 -12.78 -17.02 -14.39
CA THR A 11 -13.07 -16.80 -12.98
C THR A 11 -12.44 -15.46 -12.59
N LEU A 12 -13.10 -14.37 -13.01
CA LEU A 12 -12.69 -12.99 -12.84
C LEU A 12 -12.84 -12.69 -11.36
N THR A 13 -11.80 -13.03 -10.59
CA THR A 13 -11.68 -12.56 -9.21
C THR A 13 -11.91 -11.06 -9.21
N PRO A 14 -12.88 -10.56 -8.41
CA PRO A 14 -13.28 -9.16 -8.46
C PRO A 14 -12.06 -8.24 -8.32
N PRO A 15 -12.05 -7.08 -8.99
CA PRO A 15 -10.95 -6.13 -8.90
C PRO A 15 -10.65 -5.77 -7.44
N ALA A 16 -11.68 -5.62 -6.61
CA ALA A 16 -11.56 -5.42 -5.17
C ALA A 16 -10.77 -6.54 -4.47
N THR A 17 -11.04 -7.81 -4.76
CA THR A 17 -10.35 -8.95 -4.14
C THR A 17 -8.87 -8.98 -4.51
N LYS A 18 -8.54 -8.74 -5.79
CA LYS A 18 -7.14 -8.66 -6.24
C LYS A 18 -6.41 -7.50 -5.58
N ALA A 19 -7.02 -6.31 -5.57
CA ALA A 19 -6.43 -5.12 -4.97
C ALA A 19 -6.22 -5.31 -3.45
N ALA A 20 -7.20 -5.89 -2.75
CA ALA A 20 -7.11 -6.18 -1.32
C ALA A 20 -5.98 -7.17 -1.01
N ALA A 21 -5.83 -8.25 -1.80
CA ALA A 21 -4.76 -9.22 -1.61
C ALA A 21 -3.36 -8.59 -1.80
N ILE A 22 -3.19 -7.78 -2.84
CA ILE A 22 -1.93 -7.06 -3.09
C ILE A 22 -1.66 -6.07 -1.95
N SER A 23 -2.67 -5.28 -1.54
CA SER A 23 -2.53 -4.30 -0.45
C SER A 23 -2.16 -4.98 0.86
N ALA A 24 -2.79 -6.11 1.20
CA ALA A 24 -2.49 -6.88 2.41
C ALA A 24 -1.04 -7.41 2.41
N LEU A 25 -0.54 -7.87 1.26
CA LEU A 25 0.86 -8.29 1.12
C LEU A 25 1.82 -7.12 1.36
N LEU A 26 1.51 -5.95 0.83
CA LEU A 26 2.32 -4.74 1.02
C LEU A 26 2.34 -4.29 2.49
N VAL A 27 1.18 -4.26 3.14
CA VAL A 27 1.08 -3.97 4.58
C VAL A 27 1.87 -4.97 5.40
N ALA A 28 1.79 -6.26 5.08
CA ALA A 28 2.56 -7.29 5.78
C ALA A 28 4.07 -7.08 5.61
N ALA A 29 4.52 -6.76 4.39
CA ALA A 29 5.93 -6.49 4.11
C ALA A 29 6.44 -5.22 4.82
N ASP A 30 5.64 -4.15 4.83
CA ASP A 30 5.96 -2.89 5.51
C ASP A 30 6.06 -3.09 7.03
N GLN A 31 5.06 -3.74 7.63
CA GLN A 31 5.03 -3.98 9.07
C GLN A 31 6.11 -4.98 9.53
N LEU A 32 6.41 -6.01 8.73
CA LEU A 32 7.54 -6.91 8.99
C LEU A 32 8.86 -6.13 8.97
N THR A 33 9.07 -5.28 7.95
CA THR A 33 10.28 -4.47 7.84
C THR A 33 10.44 -3.53 9.04
N LYS A 34 9.37 -2.81 9.41
CA LYS A 34 9.36 -1.94 10.60
C LYS A 34 9.66 -2.73 11.87
N SER A 35 9.05 -3.89 12.06
CA SER A 35 9.28 -4.76 13.21
C SER A 35 10.75 -5.17 13.32
N LEU A 36 11.34 -5.67 12.23
CA LEU A 36 12.76 -6.04 12.16
C LEU A 36 13.69 -4.87 12.51
N VAL A 37 13.41 -3.68 11.98
CA VAL A 37 14.20 -2.47 12.29
C VAL A 37 14.05 -2.08 13.76
N THR A 38 12.83 -2.04 14.30
CA THR A 38 12.60 -1.65 15.70
C THR A 38 13.19 -2.65 16.71
N ALA A 39 13.37 -3.91 16.30
CA ALA A 39 13.99 -4.95 17.13
C ALA A 39 15.52 -4.92 17.09
N ALA A 40 16.12 -4.40 16.00
CA ALA A 40 17.56 -4.47 15.76
C ALA A 40 18.30 -3.12 15.87
N PHE A 41 17.58 -1.99 15.84
CA PHE A 41 18.15 -0.64 15.80
C PHE A 41 17.62 0.23 16.94
N LEU A 42 18.48 1.09 17.48
CA LEU A 42 18.08 2.27 18.23
C LEU A 42 17.74 3.43 17.27
N PRO A 43 16.83 4.35 17.65
CA PRO A 43 16.55 5.53 16.83
C PRO A 43 17.82 6.32 16.50
N GLY A 44 18.02 6.60 15.21
CA GLY A 44 19.20 7.28 14.66
C GLY A 44 20.32 6.35 14.18
N GLU A 45 20.28 5.06 14.52
CA GLU A 45 21.28 4.11 14.03
C GLU A 45 21.13 3.84 12.54
N SER A 46 22.27 3.55 11.88
CA SER A 46 22.36 3.37 10.43
C SER A 46 23.24 2.17 10.07
N VAL A 47 22.81 1.39 9.07
CA VAL A 47 23.62 0.32 8.46
C VAL A 47 23.69 0.51 6.95
N TRP A 48 24.78 0.08 6.35
CA TRP A 48 24.91 0.04 4.89
C TRP A 48 24.27 -1.22 4.32
N ILE A 49 23.36 -1.06 3.36
CA ILE A 49 22.84 -2.18 2.56
C ILE A 49 23.69 -2.35 1.30
N ALA A 50 23.98 -1.25 0.59
CA ALA A 50 24.80 -1.25 -0.61
C ALA A 50 25.67 0.00 -0.65
N ARG A 51 26.98 -0.13 -0.41
CA ARG A 51 27.89 1.02 -0.40
C ARG A 51 28.21 1.51 -1.82
N PRO A 52 28.25 2.83 -2.08
CA PRO A 52 27.90 3.95 -1.19
C PRO A 52 26.45 4.45 -1.36
N LEU A 53 25.60 3.71 -2.08
CA LEU A 53 24.31 4.20 -2.59
C LEU A 53 23.17 4.15 -1.57
N LEU A 54 23.15 3.13 -0.70
CA LEU A 54 22.01 2.83 0.15
C LEU A 54 22.41 2.49 1.58
N HIS A 55 21.92 3.30 2.52
CA HIS A 55 21.93 3.02 3.94
C HIS A 55 20.48 2.91 4.44
N LEU A 56 20.29 2.07 5.46
CA LEU A 56 19.06 1.96 6.22
C LEU A 56 19.28 2.65 7.56
N THR A 57 18.47 3.68 7.84
CA THR A 57 18.51 4.43 9.10
C THR A 57 17.16 4.33 9.78
N TYR A 58 17.16 4.05 11.08
CA TYR A 58 15.92 4.08 11.85
C TYR A 58 15.56 5.51 12.26
N VAL A 59 14.52 6.07 11.64
CA VAL A 59 13.99 7.41 11.97
C VAL A 59 12.51 7.31 12.35
N GLN A 60 12.13 7.99 13.43
CA GLN A 60 10.74 8.13 13.85
C GLN A 60 10.14 9.43 13.30
N ASN A 61 9.27 9.32 12.30
CA ASN A 61 8.58 10.47 11.73
C ASN A 61 7.26 10.73 12.45
N THR A 62 7.15 11.88 13.12
CA THR A 62 5.92 12.35 13.80
C THR A 62 5.12 13.35 12.96
N GLY A 63 5.55 13.61 11.73
CA GLY A 63 4.86 14.40 10.71
C GLY A 63 4.67 13.59 9.42
N ALA A 64 4.33 14.29 8.33
CA ALA A 64 4.28 13.73 6.98
C ALA A 64 5.68 13.77 6.31
N ALA A 65 5.73 13.76 4.97
CA ALA A 65 6.97 13.95 4.23
C ALA A 65 7.70 15.23 4.68
N PHE A 66 9.03 15.14 4.78
CA PHE A 66 9.91 16.23 5.24
C PHE A 66 9.61 16.79 6.64
N GLY A 67 8.87 16.06 7.48
CA GLY A 67 8.52 16.49 8.84
C GLY A 67 7.43 17.56 8.89
N LEU A 68 6.71 17.79 7.79
CA LEU A 68 5.58 18.72 7.75
C LEU A 68 4.44 18.27 8.67
N LEU A 69 3.73 19.23 9.27
CA LEU A 69 2.57 18.99 10.16
C LEU A 69 2.89 18.03 11.33
N LYS A 70 4.08 18.18 11.92
CA LYS A 70 4.51 17.41 13.10
C LYS A 70 3.48 17.51 14.24
N GLY A 71 3.14 16.36 14.82
CA GLY A 71 2.18 16.29 15.94
C GLY A 71 0.71 16.33 15.54
N GLN A 72 0.40 16.30 14.24
CA GLN A 72 -0.97 16.28 13.71
C GLN A 72 -1.40 14.87 13.28
N GLN A 73 -1.12 13.84 14.10
CA GLN A 73 -1.41 12.44 13.73
C GLN A 73 -2.90 12.19 13.44
N LEU A 74 -3.80 12.88 14.16
CA LEU A 74 -5.23 12.75 13.94
C LEU A 74 -5.63 13.23 12.53
N LEU A 75 -5.02 14.31 12.03
CA LEU A 75 -5.27 14.81 10.68
C LEU A 75 -4.89 13.74 9.64
N PHE A 76 -3.73 13.11 9.78
CA PHE A 76 -3.28 12.07 8.85
C PHE A 76 -4.17 10.83 8.92
N LEU A 77 -4.56 10.39 10.13
CA LEU A 77 -5.47 9.27 10.30
C LEU A 77 -6.80 9.50 9.56
N VAL A 78 -7.38 10.70 9.71
CA VAL A 78 -8.64 11.07 9.03
C VAL A 78 -8.45 11.10 7.52
N MET A 79 -7.36 11.71 7.02
CA MET A 79 -7.07 11.78 5.59
C MET A 79 -6.87 10.39 4.97
N SER A 80 -6.09 9.52 5.62
CA SER A 80 -5.90 8.13 5.18
C SER A 80 -7.22 7.37 5.16
N ALA A 81 -8.04 7.49 6.21
CA ALA A 81 -9.35 6.83 6.27
C ALA A 81 -10.28 7.28 5.13
N VAL A 82 -10.30 8.58 4.80
CA VAL A 82 -11.08 9.13 3.69
C VAL A 82 -10.61 8.58 2.35
N VAL A 83 -9.28 8.57 2.10
CA VAL A 83 -8.71 8.05 0.84
C VAL A 83 -8.96 6.56 0.70
N ILE A 84 -8.74 5.77 1.76
CA ILE A 84 -9.01 4.33 1.79
C ILE A 84 -10.49 4.07 1.51
N GLY A 85 -11.40 4.77 2.19
CA GLY A 85 -12.84 4.63 2.00
C GLY A 85 -13.29 4.96 0.58
N TRP A 86 -12.73 6.02 -0.01
CA TRP A 86 -13.02 6.39 -1.40
C TRP A 86 -12.53 5.32 -2.39
N ILE A 87 -11.27 4.89 -2.28
CA ILE A 87 -10.72 3.86 -3.18
C ILE A 87 -11.48 2.54 -3.02
N ALA A 88 -11.80 2.14 -1.78
CA ALA A 88 -12.59 0.94 -1.52
C ALA A 88 -13.97 1.01 -2.19
N ARG A 89 -14.67 2.16 -2.09
CA ARG A 89 -15.94 2.40 -2.79
C ARG A 89 -15.78 2.22 -4.30
N GLU A 90 -14.77 2.84 -4.90
CA GLU A 90 -14.53 2.74 -6.35
C GLU A 90 -14.31 1.29 -6.79
N LEU A 91 -13.50 0.53 -6.03
CA LEU A 91 -13.21 -0.88 -6.29
C LEU A 91 -14.43 -1.80 -6.13
N LEU A 92 -15.38 -1.45 -5.25
CA LEU A 92 -16.60 -2.22 -5.00
C LEU A 92 -17.68 -1.94 -6.05
N ILE A 93 -17.80 -0.69 -6.51
CA ILE A 93 -18.82 -0.29 -7.50
C ILE A 93 -18.39 -0.68 -8.92
N HIS A 94 -17.10 -0.58 -9.22
CA HIS A 94 -16.61 -0.85 -10.57
C HIS A 94 -16.07 -2.27 -10.71
N HIS A 95 -16.82 -3.11 -11.43
CA HIS A 95 -16.50 -4.51 -11.66
C HIS A 95 -15.44 -4.74 -12.75
N ALA A 96 -15.09 -3.72 -13.54
CA ALA A 96 -14.07 -3.79 -14.59
C ALA A 96 -13.18 -2.54 -14.59
N MET A 97 -11.94 -2.69 -14.14
CA MET A 97 -10.94 -1.62 -14.08
C MET A 97 -9.75 -1.96 -14.98
N ALA A 98 -9.14 -0.95 -15.60
CA ALA A 98 -7.87 -1.14 -16.28
C ALA A 98 -6.81 -1.61 -15.28
N ALA A 99 -5.95 -2.56 -15.67
CA ALA A 99 -4.94 -3.14 -14.78
C ALA A 99 -4.07 -2.07 -14.10
N ARG A 100 -3.69 -1.00 -14.83
CA ARG A 100 -2.91 0.12 -14.28
C ARG A 100 -3.61 0.82 -13.12
N VAL A 101 -4.93 1.01 -13.22
CA VAL A 101 -5.73 1.64 -12.16
C VAL A 101 -5.79 0.73 -10.94
N LEU A 102 -6.03 -0.56 -11.15
CA LEU A 102 -6.05 -1.54 -10.06
C LEU A 102 -4.73 -1.61 -9.29
N TRP A 103 -3.60 -1.65 -10.01
CA TRP A 103 -2.27 -1.61 -9.40
C TRP A 103 -2.05 -0.32 -8.62
N GLY A 104 -2.41 0.84 -9.19
CA GLY A 104 -2.31 2.13 -8.48
C GLY A 104 -3.12 2.14 -7.19
N CYS A 105 -4.38 1.70 -7.24
CA CYS A 105 -5.24 1.61 -6.06
C CYS A 105 -4.66 0.67 -5.00
N ALA A 106 -4.15 -0.50 -5.40
CA ALA A 106 -3.58 -1.47 -4.46
C ALA A 106 -2.29 -0.96 -3.80
N LEU A 107 -1.43 -0.26 -4.55
CA LEU A 107 -0.21 0.36 -4.02
C LEU A 107 -0.54 1.49 -3.04
N ILE A 108 -1.53 2.33 -3.35
CA ILE A 108 -1.98 3.41 -2.46
C ILE A 108 -2.60 2.81 -1.20
N LEU A 109 -3.52 1.85 -1.32
CA LEU A 109 -4.15 1.19 -0.16
C LEU A 109 -3.13 0.46 0.72
N GLY A 110 -2.12 -0.18 0.13
CA GLY A 110 -1.07 -0.86 0.88
C GLY A 110 -0.12 0.07 1.63
N GLY A 111 -0.06 1.35 1.26
CA GLY A 111 0.84 2.35 1.86
C GLY A 111 0.15 3.51 2.60
N ALA A 112 -1.18 3.57 2.57
CA ALA A 112 -1.99 4.64 3.18
C ALA A 112 -2.22 4.47 4.68
#